data_AF-A0A2H3BYQ9-F1
#
_entry.id   AF-A0A2H3BYQ9-F1
#
_cell.length_a   1.000
_cell.length_b   1.000
_cell.length_c   1.000
_cell.angle_alpha   90.00
_cell.angle_beta   90.00
_cell.angle_gamma   90.00
#
_symmetry.space_group_name_H-M   'P 1'
#
loop_
_entity.id
_entity.type
_entity.pdbx_description
1 polymer ?
#
loop_
_entity_poly.entity_id
_entity_poly.type
_entity_poly.pdbx_seq_one_letter_code
_entity_poly.pdbx_strand_id
1 'polypeptide(L)'
;MLSPQDLISLSRVDENFCLTLTAKNVSFVWREVREAEGGIEPPRGIPEYQWVDLLFGIPACDLCDGMKAHVEWKLRRRVCKPCLKENLICASRVRRHFPDINDDILSLIPLTDAGPGGMRARSGYYWIHDIPDIQVKIKELEAQPERLAKFRTDRKKLVEDVNNDMRRCVVWTHTNAQRNAQRKVRELEYRRGKRIKTRLLDLGYTEEDVEGIREQPSVIRDAELTSDSWNRMRPSLEVAIKEKRVRKAKAARSRVLYKRATIVEDIFKTYIQQYLPVIWRELPSYMDVCTFPGFRDILESPTENIVTEASFADAMNELPCLVADWKQQRESTLRALVPPRESGHIDPLKLATTVFSCERECRAVITKADIWRHRCVARKSTSSDATNVDGVYSKLGNAKLFFDRTRSAVATSLVRLASCDPPFMARMCANEHWSGL
;
A
#
# COMPACT_ATOMS: atom_id res chain seq x y z
N MET A 1 22.71 21.01 -4.82
CA MET A 1 23.68 20.98 -3.70
C MET A 1 24.77 19.98 -4.05
N LEU A 2 26.02 20.30 -3.72
CA LEU A 2 27.15 19.38 -3.86
C LEU A 2 26.96 18.18 -2.91
N SER A 3 27.33 16.98 -3.35
CA SER A 3 27.33 15.81 -2.44
C SER A 3 28.48 15.94 -1.43
N PRO A 4 28.45 15.21 -0.30
CA PRO A 4 29.59 15.20 0.63
C PRO A 4 30.91 14.83 -0.05
N GLN A 5 30.87 13.90 -1.02
CA GLN A 5 32.06 13.47 -1.75
C GLN A 5 32.62 14.55 -2.67
N ASP A 6 31.75 15.34 -3.31
CA ASP A 6 32.19 16.48 -4.11
C ASP A 6 32.85 17.54 -3.23
N LEU A 7 32.28 17.82 -2.06
CA LEU A 7 32.82 18.80 -1.12
C LEU A 7 34.17 18.36 -0.53
N ILE A 8 34.31 17.06 -0.19
CA ILE A 8 35.58 16.47 0.25
C ILE A 8 36.62 16.55 -0.87
N SER A 9 36.24 16.19 -2.08
CA SER A 9 37.14 16.24 -3.23
C SER A 9 37.62 17.67 -3.44
N LEU A 10 36.71 18.65 -3.43
CA LEU A 10 37.03 20.08 -3.55
C LEU A 10 38.01 20.56 -2.47
N SER A 11 37.81 20.16 -1.21
CA SER A 11 38.74 20.50 -0.12
C SER A 11 40.15 19.94 -0.29
N ARG A 12 40.34 18.95 -1.17
CA ARG A 12 41.62 18.28 -1.42
C ARG A 12 42.28 18.71 -2.73
N VAL A 13 41.64 19.57 -3.55
CA VAL A 13 42.18 20.00 -4.85
C VAL A 13 43.33 20.99 -4.70
N ASP A 14 43.24 21.90 -3.72
CA ASP A 14 44.20 23.00 -3.53
C ASP A 14 44.30 23.38 -2.04
N GLU A 15 45.45 23.93 -1.65
CA GLU A 15 45.72 24.34 -0.28
C GLU A 15 44.75 25.43 0.21
N ASN A 16 44.42 26.42 -0.64
CA ASN A 16 43.48 27.47 -0.26
C ASN A 16 42.06 26.93 -0.05
N PHE A 17 41.64 25.98 -0.91
CA PHE A 17 40.36 25.30 -0.72
C PHE A 17 40.35 24.49 0.57
N CYS A 18 41.43 23.78 0.88
CA CYS A 18 41.57 23.04 2.13
C CYS A 18 41.45 23.97 3.35
N LEU A 19 42.24 25.04 3.40
CA LEU A 19 42.23 26.00 4.50
C LEU A 19 40.86 26.67 4.66
N THR A 20 40.25 27.07 3.55
CA THR A 20 38.94 27.73 3.57
C THR A 20 37.84 26.78 4.03
N LEU A 21 37.79 25.56 3.48
CA LEU A 21 36.71 24.60 3.74
C LEU A 21 36.86 23.91 5.10
N THR A 22 38.05 23.83 5.67
CA THR A 22 38.27 23.24 7.00
C THR A 22 38.22 24.27 8.14
N ALA A 23 38.08 25.57 7.80
CA ALA A 23 37.99 26.64 8.78
C ALA A 23 36.74 26.50 9.68
N LYS A 24 36.88 26.90 10.94
CA LYS A 24 35.82 26.74 11.94
C LYS A 24 34.54 27.53 11.59
N ASN A 25 34.67 28.66 10.91
CA ASN A 25 33.56 29.50 10.48
C ASN A 25 32.71 28.88 9.36
N VAL A 26 33.20 27.83 8.66
CA VAL A 26 32.45 27.13 7.61
C VAL A 26 31.97 25.74 8.03
N SER A 27 32.08 25.39 9.32
CA SER A 27 31.61 24.09 9.83
C SER A 27 30.13 23.83 9.57
N PHE A 28 29.33 24.89 9.44
CA PHE A 28 27.90 24.80 9.14
C PHE A 28 27.63 24.15 7.78
N VAL A 29 28.48 24.37 6.77
CA VAL A 29 28.33 23.77 5.43
C VAL A 29 28.43 22.25 5.51
N TRP A 30 29.43 21.76 6.25
CA TRP A 30 29.63 20.33 6.47
C TRP A 30 28.48 19.70 7.26
N ARG A 31 27.98 20.41 8.28
CA ARG A 31 26.81 19.96 9.05
C ARG A 31 25.57 19.84 8.17
N GLU A 32 25.27 20.84 7.35
CA GLU A 32 24.12 20.81 6.44
C GLU A 32 24.20 19.64 5.45
N VAL A 33 25.37 19.42 4.85
CA VAL A 33 25.59 18.31 3.91
C VAL A 33 25.49 16.96 4.62
N ARG A 34 26.02 16.84 5.84
CA ARG A 34 25.89 15.64 6.68
C ARG A 34 24.44 15.30 6.97
N GLU A 35 23.66 16.28 7.40
CA GLU A 35 22.25 16.10 7.77
C GLU A 35 21.40 15.76 6.54
N ALA A 36 21.65 16.41 5.41
CA ALA A 36 20.97 16.12 4.14
C ALA A 36 21.14 14.66 3.69
N GLU A 37 22.33 14.07 3.91
CA GLU A 37 22.62 12.67 3.57
C GLU A 37 22.30 11.68 4.70
N GLY A 38 21.75 12.16 5.83
CA GLY A 38 21.38 11.33 6.98
C GLY A 38 22.59 10.80 7.77
N GLY A 39 23.66 11.58 7.85
CA GLY A 39 24.84 11.32 8.66
C GLY A 39 24.61 11.59 10.16
N ILE A 40 25.25 10.80 11.01
CA ILE A 40 25.16 10.94 12.47
C ILE A 40 25.98 12.14 12.97
N GLU A 41 25.57 12.75 14.09
CA GLU A 41 26.27 13.88 14.69
C GLU A 41 27.72 13.51 15.10
N PRO A 42 28.71 14.41 14.88
CA PRO A 42 30.06 14.18 15.36
C PRO A 42 30.09 14.02 16.89
N PRO A 43 30.92 13.10 17.41
CA PRO A 43 31.32 13.11 18.81
C PRO A 43 31.89 14.48 19.22
N ARG A 44 31.80 14.79 20.51
CA ARG A 44 32.28 16.07 21.04
C ARG A 44 33.75 16.29 20.69
N GLY A 45 34.06 17.47 20.14
CA GLY A 45 35.43 17.87 19.82
C GLY A 45 35.96 17.39 18.47
N ILE A 46 35.17 16.64 17.68
CA ILE A 46 35.53 16.34 16.28
C ILE A 46 35.01 17.46 15.37
N PRO A 47 35.86 18.08 14.52
CA PRO A 47 35.41 18.99 13.47
C PRO A 47 34.46 18.31 12.47
N GLU A 48 33.40 19.01 12.07
CA GLU A 48 32.39 18.49 11.13
C GLU A 48 33.01 17.97 9.82
N TYR A 49 34.03 18.65 9.27
CA TYR A 49 34.67 18.20 8.02
C TYR A 49 35.28 16.79 8.17
N GLN A 50 36.04 16.54 9.26
CA GLN A 50 36.69 15.26 9.51
C GLN A 50 35.66 14.16 9.68
N TRP A 51 34.56 14.50 10.37
CA TRP A 51 33.48 13.57 10.58
C TRP A 51 32.74 13.21 9.29
N VAL A 52 32.47 14.19 8.44
CA VAL A 52 31.89 13.97 7.11
C VAL A 52 32.81 13.13 6.23
N ASP A 53 34.13 13.35 6.29
CA ASP A 53 35.10 12.55 5.56
C ASP A 53 35.13 11.07 6.02
N LEU A 54 35.03 10.82 7.31
CA LEU A 54 34.88 9.45 7.82
C LEU A 54 33.55 8.81 7.40
N LEU A 55 32.43 9.54 7.47
CA LEU A 55 31.11 9.00 7.13
C LEU A 55 30.96 8.74 5.62
N PHE A 56 31.36 9.69 4.78
CA PHE A 56 30.98 9.75 3.37
C PHE A 56 32.16 9.83 2.39
N GLY A 57 33.38 10.01 2.90
CA GLY A 57 34.56 10.20 2.07
C GLY A 57 34.88 9.03 1.15
N ILE A 58 35.71 9.35 0.17
CA ILE A 58 36.21 8.37 -0.79
C ILE A 58 37.00 7.26 -0.06
N PRO A 59 37.02 6.02 -0.57
CA PRO A 59 37.70 4.91 0.09
C PRO A 59 39.23 4.94 -0.12
N ALA A 60 39.84 6.12 -0.06
CA ALA A 60 41.29 6.33 -0.09
C ALA A 60 41.88 6.21 1.33
N CYS A 61 43.11 5.71 1.46
CA CYS A 61 43.77 5.58 2.75
C CYS A 61 44.30 6.95 3.23
N ASP A 62 44.24 7.21 4.53
CA ASP A 62 44.75 8.47 5.11
C ASP A 62 46.28 8.54 5.19
N LEU A 63 46.98 7.43 4.89
CA LEU A 63 48.44 7.28 5.07
C LEU A 63 49.18 7.04 3.75
N CYS A 64 48.47 6.60 2.72
CA CYS A 64 49.04 6.24 1.43
C CYS A 64 47.99 6.43 0.32
N ASP A 65 48.40 6.34 -0.94
CA ASP A 65 47.49 6.49 -2.09
C ASP A 65 46.66 5.22 -2.37
N GLY A 66 46.65 4.27 -1.44
CA GLY A 66 45.90 3.03 -1.55
C GLY A 66 44.39 3.26 -1.53
N MET A 67 43.68 2.54 -2.39
CA MET A 67 42.21 2.51 -2.42
C MET A 67 41.65 1.35 -1.59
N LYS A 68 40.31 1.33 -1.42
CA LYS A 68 39.56 0.33 -0.64
C LYS A 68 39.91 0.36 0.85
N ALA A 69 40.21 1.55 1.38
CA ALA A 69 40.38 1.77 2.80
C ALA A 69 39.03 1.74 3.53
N HIS A 70 39.03 1.22 4.75
CA HIS A 70 37.85 1.17 5.61
C HIS A 70 38.05 2.08 6.82
N VAL A 71 36.97 2.61 7.36
CA VAL A 71 37.02 3.37 8.61
C VAL A 71 37.14 2.42 9.79
N GLU A 72 38.24 2.57 10.52
CA GLU A 72 38.41 1.93 11.82
C GLU A 72 37.90 2.89 12.90
N TRP A 73 36.65 2.71 13.32
CA TRP A 73 35.92 3.64 14.18
C TRP A 73 36.58 3.86 15.55
N LYS A 74 37.27 2.85 16.09
CA LYS A 74 38.00 3.00 17.37
C LYS A 74 39.29 3.80 17.24
N LEU A 75 39.86 3.88 16.04
CA LEU A 75 41.01 4.71 15.75
C LEU A 75 40.63 6.06 15.12
N ARG A 76 39.37 6.19 14.66
CA ARG A 76 38.83 7.33 13.91
C ARG A 76 39.65 7.68 12.66
N ARG A 77 40.08 6.64 11.93
CA ARG A 77 40.92 6.75 10.73
C ARG A 77 40.40 5.87 9.62
N ARG A 78 40.60 6.28 8.37
CA ARG A 78 40.35 5.48 7.18
C ARG A 78 41.66 4.86 6.70
N VAL A 79 41.80 3.56 6.89
CA VAL A 79 43.08 2.87 6.68
C VAL A 79 42.89 1.63 5.78
N CYS A 80 43.81 1.44 4.83
CA CYS A 80 43.85 0.23 4.02
C CYS A 80 44.44 -0.96 4.81
N LYS A 81 44.17 -2.19 4.36
CA LYS A 81 44.63 -3.39 5.08
C LYS A 81 46.17 -3.46 5.29
N PRO A 82 47.02 -3.10 4.30
CA PRO A 82 48.47 -3.04 4.49
C PRO A 82 48.90 -2.07 5.59
N CYS A 83 48.48 -0.80 5.50
CA CYS A 83 48.83 0.22 6.50
C CYS A 83 48.30 -0.15 7.89
N LEU A 84 47.09 -0.73 7.99
CA LEU A 84 46.56 -1.20 9.27
C LEU A 84 47.46 -2.30 9.86
N LYS A 85 47.97 -3.23 9.04
CA LYS A 85 48.88 -4.28 9.52
C LYS A 85 50.22 -3.73 9.99
N GLU A 86 50.78 -2.76 9.28
CA GLU A 86 52.09 -2.16 9.59
C GLU A 86 52.07 -1.29 10.84
N ASN A 87 50.94 -0.64 11.11
CA ASN A 87 50.84 0.37 12.16
C ASN A 87 50.12 -0.12 13.43
N LEU A 88 49.77 -1.40 13.52
CA LEU A 88 49.18 -1.98 14.72
C LEU A 88 50.19 -2.79 15.52
N ILE A 89 50.23 -2.54 16.82
CA ILE A 89 50.96 -3.35 17.80
C ILE A 89 49.97 -4.03 18.76
N CYS A 90 50.10 -5.34 18.91
CA CYS A 90 49.28 -6.09 19.87
C CYS A 90 49.57 -5.61 21.29
N ALA A 91 48.53 -5.36 22.10
CA ALA A 91 48.67 -4.84 23.46
C ALA A 91 49.62 -5.68 24.33
N SER A 92 49.62 -7.01 24.17
CA SER A 92 50.53 -7.91 24.91
C SER A 92 52.00 -7.77 24.52
N ARG A 93 52.31 -7.12 23.39
CA ARG A 93 53.69 -6.88 22.89
C ARG A 93 54.18 -5.46 23.16
N VAL A 94 53.32 -4.58 23.65
CA VAL A 94 53.66 -3.16 23.84
C VAL A 94 54.82 -2.98 24.82
N ARG A 95 54.77 -3.59 26.01
CA ARG A 95 55.86 -3.53 27.00
C ARG A 95 57.21 -4.06 26.50
N ARG A 96 57.22 -4.91 25.46
CA ARG A 96 58.45 -5.40 24.85
C ARG A 96 59.10 -4.35 23.94
N HIS A 97 58.31 -3.54 23.25
CA HIS A 97 58.78 -2.51 22.32
C HIS A 97 58.96 -1.15 23.00
N PHE A 98 58.19 -0.91 24.07
CA PHE A 98 58.19 0.31 24.85
C PHE A 98 58.31 -0.07 26.34
N PRO A 99 59.53 -0.36 26.85
CA PRO A 99 59.73 -0.85 28.22
C PRO A 99 59.28 0.15 29.30
N ASP A 100 59.39 1.45 29.01
CA ASP A 100 59.07 2.53 29.95
C ASP A 100 57.58 2.88 30.02
N ILE A 101 56.73 2.18 29.25
CA ILE A 101 55.29 2.45 29.18
C ILE A 101 54.55 1.74 30.33
N ASN A 102 53.70 2.47 31.04
CA ASN A 102 52.84 1.91 32.08
C ASN A 102 51.36 1.93 31.66
N ASP A 103 50.51 1.22 32.42
CA ASP A 103 49.10 1.05 32.09
C ASP A 103 48.30 2.37 32.16
N ASP A 104 48.77 3.34 32.95
CA ASP A 104 48.14 4.66 33.03
C ASP A 104 48.35 5.46 31.74
N ILE A 105 49.53 5.39 31.10
CA ILE A 105 49.76 5.98 29.77
C ILE A 105 48.91 5.27 28.71
N LEU A 106 48.88 3.93 28.73
CA LEU A 106 48.10 3.14 27.78
C LEU A 106 46.60 3.44 27.88
N SER A 107 46.09 3.73 29.08
CA SER A 107 44.69 4.14 29.29
C SER A 107 44.29 5.45 28.59
N LEU A 108 45.27 6.24 28.13
CA LEU A 108 45.05 7.48 27.38
C LEU A 108 45.02 7.26 25.86
N ILE A 109 45.17 6.02 25.38
CA ILE A 109 45.29 5.67 23.96
C ILE A 109 44.11 4.77 23.57
N PRO A 110 43.42 5.07 22.44
CA PRO A 110 42.38 4.18 21.93
C PRO A 110 42.92 2.78 21.63
N LEU A 111 42.16 1.76 22.03
CA LEU A 111 42.47 0.35 21.81
C LEU A 111 41.43 -0.24 20.85
N THR A 112 41.86 -0.81 19.73
CA THR A 112 40.97 -1.52 18.80
C THR A 112 41.06 -3.04 18.94
N ASP A 113 39.96 -3.73 18.71
CA ASP A 113 39.92 -5.20 18.58
C ASP A 113 40.12 -5.67 17.13
N ALA A 114 40.15 -4.74 16.17
CA ALA A 114 40.43 -5.03 14.77
C ALA A 114 41.93 -5.23 14.55
N GLY A 115 42.33 -6.49 14.34
CA GLY A 115 43.70 -6.85 14.04
C GLY A 115 43.99 -7.08 12.56
N PRO A 116 45.28 -7.27 12.22
CA PRO A 116 45.71 -7.58 10.86
C PRO A 116 44.99 -8.81 10.29
N GLY A 117 44.55 -8.73 9.03
CA GLY A 117 43.90 -9.86 8.34
C GLY A 117 42.53 -10.27 8.91
N GLY A 118 41.90 -9.43 9.75
CA GLY A 118 40.62 -9.75 10.38
C GLY A 118 40.75 -10.57 11.67
N MET A 119 41.97 -10.78 12.16
CA MET A 119 42.20 -11.39 13.46
C MET A 119 41.69 -10.50 14.58
N ARG A 120 41.07 -11.08 15.61
CA ARG A 120 40.75 -10.38 16.86
C ARG A 120 41.65 -10.88 17.97
N ALA A 121 42.44 -9.99 18.57
CA ALA A 121 43.20 -10.33 19.77
C ALA A 121 42.34 -10.05 21.00
N ARG A 122 42.28 -11.00 21.95
CA ARG A 122 41.61 -10.78 23.25
C ARG A 122 42.14 -9.54 23.97
N SER A 123 43.42 -9.21 23.78
CA SER A 123 44.08 -8.04 24.39
C SER A 123 43.92 -6.74 23.59
N GLY A 124 43.42 -6.79 22.35
CA GLY A 124 43.37 -5.63 21.45
C GLY A 124 44.73 -5.19 20.88
N TYR A 125 44.69 -4.12 20.10
CA TYR A 125 45.80 -3.50 19.39
C TYR A 125 45.80 -1.99 19.61
N TYR A 126 46.99 -1.42 19.74
CA TYR A 126 47.22 0.02 19.71
C TYR A 126 47.74 0.44 18.35
N TRP A 127 47.45 1.68 17.97
CA TRP A 127 48.18 2.33 16.90
C TRP A 127 49.60 2.63 17.40
N ILE A 128 50.61 2.08 16.73
CA ILE A 128 51.99 2.09 17.25
C ILE A 128 52.54 3.50 17.44
N HIS A 129 52.17 4.44 16.58
CA HIS A 129 52.63 5.83 16.64
C HIS A 129 51.96 6.63 17.76
N ASP A 130 50.76 6.25 18.22
CA ASP A 130 50.05 7.01 19.26
C ASP A 130 50.71 6.82 20.64
N ILE A 131 51.49 5.75 20.84
CA ILE A 131 52.22 5.46 22.08
C ILE A 131 53.30 6.51 22.36
N PRO A 132 54.31 6.69 21.48
CA PRO A 132 55.33 7.72 21.70
C PRO A 132 54.74 9.14 21.66
N ASP A 133 53.72 9.40 20.84
CA ASP A 133 53.09 10.74 20.76
C ASP A 133 52.49 11.18 22.11
N ILE A 134 51.77 10.28 22.78
CA ILE A 134 51.22 10.56 24.12
C ILE A 134 52.34 10.68 25.16
N GLN A 135 53.39 9.87 25.06
CA GLN A 135 54.52 9.94 25.99
C GLN A 135 55.27 11.27 25.87
N VAL A 136 55.54 11.74 24.65
CA VAL A 136 56.14 13.06 24.38
C VAL A 136 55.23 14.14 24.94
N LYS A 137 53.91 14.05 24.71
CA LYS A 137 52.98 15.06 25.19
C LYS A 137 52.89 15.15 26.71
N ILE A 138 52.99 14.01 27.40
CA ILE A 138 53.06 13.98 28.86
C ILE A 138 54.32 14.70 29.33
N LYS A 139 55.49 14.38 28.76
CA LYS A 139 56.78 14.99 29.10
C LYS A 139 56.78 16.51 28.91
N GLU A 140 56.21 17.01 27.81
CA GLU A 140 56.05 18.45 27.57
C GLU A 140 55.24 19.17 28.66
N LEU A 141 54.29 18.46 29.29
CA LEU A 141 53.38 19.01 30.30
C LEU A 141 53.79 18.68 31.74
N GLU A 142 54.87 17.91 31.95
CA GLU A 142 55.33 17.48 33.29
C GLU A 142 55.58 18.68 34.23
N ALA A 143 56.15 19.76 33.70
CA ALA A 143 56.40 20.99 34.46
C ALA A 143 55.13 21.81 34.74
N GLN A 144 53.95 21.41 34.24
CA GLN A 144 52.67 22.12 34.37
C GLN A 144 51.58 21.18 34.90
N PRO A 145 51.59 20.84 36.20
CA PRO A 145 50.75 19.78 36.78
C PRO A 145 49.26 19.91 36.49
N GLU A 146 48.71 21.11 36.54
CA GLU A 146 47.28 21.36 36.25
C GLU A 146 46.93 21.06 34.79
N ARG A 147 47.79 21.46 33.85
CA ARG A 147 47.59 21.19 32.42
C ARG A 147 47.77 19.72 32.10
N LEU A 148 48.72 19.05 32.74
CA LEU A 148 48.91 17.60 32.61
C LEU A 148 47.70 16.83 33.14
N ALA A 149 47.18 17.20 34.32
CA ALA A 149 45.98 16.60 34.90
C ALA A 149 44.76 16.78 33.97
N LYS A 150 44.56 17.99 33.45
CA LYS A 150 43.50 18.26 32.47
C LYS A 150 43.66 17.42 31.20
N PHE A 151 44.87 17.36 30.64
CA PHE A 151 45.16 16.54 29.45
C PHE A 151 44.85 15.06 29.66
N ARG A 152 45.24 14.49 30.81
CA ARG A 152 44.94 13.09 31.16
C ARG A 152 43.44 12.86 31.25
N THR A 153 42.71 13.73 31.92
CA THR A 153 41.24 13.67 32.02
C THR A 153 40.57 13.76 30.66
N ASP A 154 40.96 14.73 29.83
CA ASP A 154 40.42 14.92 28.49
C ASP A 154 40.70 13.71 27.58
N ARG A 155 41.90 13.09 27.69
CA ARG A 155 42.24 11.87 26.95
C ARG A 155 41.47 10.65 27.41
N LYS A 156 41.33 10.41 28.72
CA LYS A 156 40.51 9.30 29.25
C LYS A 156 39.07 9.43 28.76
N LYS A 157 38.52 10.64 28.83
CA LYS A 157 37.19 10.94 28.30
C LYS A 157 37.07 10.70 26.80
N LEU A 158 38.07 11.11 26.01
CA LEU A 158 38.08 10.84 24.57
C LEU A 158 38.09 9.34 24.26
N VAL A 159 38.88 8.53 24.97
CA VAL A 159 38.91 7.07 24.79
C VAL A 159 37.56 6.45 25.15
N GLU A 160 36.94 6.90 26.24
CA GLU A 160 35.60 6.47 26.65
C GLU A 160 34.54 6.86 25.60
N ASP A 161 34.52 8.10 25.14
CA ASP A 161 33.60 8.61 24.12
C ASP A 161 33.73 7.81 22.81
N VAL A 162 34.97 7.52 22.37
CA VAL A 162 35.24 6.66 21.19
C VAL A 162 34.60 5.28 21.36
N ASN A 163 34.79 4.65 22.52
CA ASN A 163 34.26 3.31 22.79
C ASN A 163 32.73 3.30 22.85
N ASN A 164 32.14 4.32 23.47
CA ASN A 164 30.68 4.49 23.57
C ASN A 164 30.06 4.76 22.19
N ASP A 165 30.70 5.58 21.36
CA ASP A 165 30.20 5.95 20.04
C ASP A 165 30.38 4.88 18.97
N MET A 166 31.33 3.95 19.15
CA MET A 166 31.64 2.92 18.16
C MET A 166 30.39 2.13 17.74
N ARG A 167 29.52 1.75 18.69
CA ARG A 167 28.30 1.00 18.37
C ARG A 167 27.40 1.78 17.43
N ARG A 168 27.19 3.08 17.69
CA ARG A 168 26.39 3.97 16.85
C ARG A 168 26.99 4.10 15.45
N CYS A 169 28.31 4.22 15.34
CA CYS A 169 28.99 4.35 14.05
C CYS A 169 28.91 3.08 13.20
N VAL A 170 29.06 1.89 13.81
CA VAL A 170 28.93 0.60 13.14
C VAL A 170 27.49 0.37 12.66
N VAL A 171 26.50 0.65 13.52
CA VAL A 171 25.07 0.56 13.15
C VAL A 171 24.75 1.50 12.00
N TRP A 172 25.25 2.74 12.06
CA TRP A 172 25.06 3.71 10.99
C TRP A 172 25.68 3.23 9.67
N THR A 173 26.91 2.71 9.70
CA THR A 173 27.60 2.20 8.50
C THR A 173 26.77 1.13 7.79
N HIS A 174 26.23 0.17 8.56
CA HIS A 174 25.40 -0.90 8.00
C HIS A 174 24.06 -0.36 7.46
N THR A 175 23.38 0.47 8.25
CA THR A 175 22.07 1.05 7.87
C THR A 175 22.19 1.92 6.63
N ASN A 176 23.24 2.74 6.54
CA ASN A 176 23.49 3.59 5.39
C ASN A 176 23.81 2.76 4.13
N ALA A 177 24.60 1.70 4.25
CA ALA A 177 24.88 0.78 3.15
C ALA A 177 23.59 0.12 2.63
N GLN A 178 22.72 -0.36 3.52
CA GLN A 178 21.41 -0.92 3.15
C GLN A 178 20.52 0.12 2.46
N ARG A 179 20.42 1.33 3.03
CA ARG A 179 19.64 2.43 2.45
C ARG A 179 20.12 2.78 1.04
N ASN A 180 21.43 2.85 0.84
CA ASN A 180 22.00 3.16 -0.48
C ASN A 180 21.79 2.03 -1.49
N ALA A 181 21.89 0.76 -1.06
CA ALA A 181 21.54 -0.38 -1.92
C ALA A 181 20.06 -0.33 -2.34
N GLN A 182 19.14 -0.08 -1.40
CA GLN A 182 17.70 0.06 -1.70
C GLN A 182 17.42 1.24 -2.65
N ARG A 183 18.08 2.39 -2.45
CA ARG A 183 17.96 3.53 -3.38
C ARG A 183 18.38 3.15 -4.79
N LYS A 184 19.52 2.48 -4.95
CA LYS A 184 20.00 2.00 -6.27
C LYS A 184 19.02 1.03 -6.92
N VAL A 185 18.45 0.09 -6.17
CA VAL A 185 17.43 -0.85 -6.68
C VAL A 185 16.21 -0.08 -7.19
N ARG A 186 15.66 0.84 -6.39
CA ARG A 186 14.49 1.66 -6.79
C ARG A 186 14.77 2.51 -8.02
N GLU A 187 15.97 3.09 -8.12
CA GLU A 187 16.37 3.88 -9.27
C GLU A 187 16.46 3.01 -10.54
N LEU A 188 17.03 1.80 -10.42
CA LEU A 188 17.08 0.83 -11.52
C LEU A 188 15.68 0.41 -11.97
N GLU A 189 14.78 0.08 -11.03
CA GLU A 189 13.38 -0.25 -11.31
C GLU A 189 12.65 0.90 -12.02
N TYR A 190 12.83 2.14 -11.54
CA TYR A 190 12.27 3.34 -12.16
C TYR A 190 12.78 3.53 -13.59
N ARG A 191 14.10 3.47 -13.80
CA ARG A 191 14.71 3.60 -15.13
C ARG A 191 14.26 2.48 -16.06
N ARG A 192 14.17 1.25 -15.55
CA ARG A 192 13.67 0.08 -16.29
C ARG A 192 12.23 0.28 -16.73
N GLY A 193 11.34 0.64 -15.80
CA GLY A 193 9.93 0.92 -16.09
C GLY A 193 9.75 2.03 -17.12
N LYS A 194 10.53 3.11 -17.02
CA LYS A 194 10.53 4.21 -18.00
C LYS A 194 10.92 3.72 -19.40
N ARG A 195 12.01 2.94 -19.53
CA ARG A 195 12.45 2.37 -20.82
C ARG A 195 11.42 1.41 -21.43
N ILE A 196 10.79 0.58 -20.60
CA ILE A 196 9.72 -0.33 -21.03
C ILE A 196 8.52 0.45 -21.54
N LYS A 197 8.09 1.49 -20.81
CA LYS A 197 7.01 2.38 -21.23
C LYS A 197 7.32 3.00 -22.60
N THR A 198 8.50 3.59 -22.78
CA THR A 198 8.91 4.18 -24.06
C THR A 198 8.83 3.16 -25.20
N ARG A 199 9.38 1.94 -25.01
CA ARG A 199 9.32 0.91 -26.07
C ARG A 199 7.91 0.49 -26.43
N LEU A 200 6.97 0.46 -25.47
CA LEU A 200 5.57 0.17 -25.76
C LEU A 200 4.92 1.30 -26.57
N LEU A 201 5.21 2.57 -26.23
CA LEU A 201 4.74 3.70 -27.02
C LEU A 201 5.28 3.67 -28.46
N ASP A 202 6.55 3.33 -28.65
CA ASP A 202 7.18 3.18 -29.98
C ASP A 202 6.54 2.06 -30.82
N LEU A 203 5.93 1.06 -30.17
CA LEU A 203 5.17 -0.01 -30.82
C LEU A 203 3.72 0.40 -31.16
N GLY A 204 3.31 1.62 -30.84
CA GLY A 204 1.98 2.16 -31.14
C GLY A 204 0.94 1.97 -30.03
N TYR A 205 1.35 1.56 -28.81
CA TYR A 205 0.44 1.59 -27.66
C TYR A 205 0.23 3.03 -27.17
N THR A 206 -0.95 3.31 -26.63
CA THR A 206 -1.28 4.65 -26.10
C THR A 206 -0.78 4.82 -24.67
N GLU A 207 -0.69 6.07 -24.20
CA GLU A 207 -0.41 6.39 -22.79
C GLU A 207 -1.40 5.69 -21.83
N GLU A 208 -2.66 5.57 -22.25
CA GLU A 208 -3.69 4.92 -21.46
C GLU A 208 -3.46 3.40 -21.31
N ASP A 209 -2.90 2.76 -22.34
CA ASP A 209 -2.59 1.33 -22.35
C ASP A 209 -1.48 0.99 -21.37
N VAL A 210 -0.45 1.84 -21.34
CA VAL A 210 0.79 1.61 -20.57
C VAL A 210 0.73 2.20 -19.16
N GLU A 211 -0.33 2.92 -18.81
CA GLU A 211 -0.55 3.38 -17.45
C GLU A 211 -0.54 2.19 -16.46
N GLY A 212 0.21 2.30 -15.36
CA GLY A 212 0.37 1.22 -14.38
C GLY A 212 1.27 0.05 -14.83
N ILE A 213 1.85 0.07 -16.05
CA ILE A 213 2.72 -1.03 -16.52
C ILE A 213 3.95 -1.22 -15.62
N ARG A 214 4.41 -0.15 -14.96
CA ARG A 214 5.54 -0.18 -14.02
C ARG A 214 5.29 -1.07 -12.79
N GLU A 215 4.03 -1.34 -12.47
CA GLU A 215 3.63 -2.17 -11.33
C GLU A 215 3.51 -3.65 -11.71
N GLN A 216 3.72 -4.00 -12.98
CA GLN A 216 3.69 -5.39 -13.41
C GLN A 216 4.88 -6.16 -12.82
N PRO A 217 4.67 -7.37 -12.27
CA PRO A 217 5.74 -8.17 -11.68
C PRO A 217 6.91 -8.45 -12.63
N SER A 218 6.65 -8.57 -13.93
CA SER A 218 7.70 -8.75 -14.93
C SER A 218 8.56 -7.50 -15.11
N VAL A 219 8.02 -6.31 -14.86
CA VAL A 219 8.69 -5.00 -14.97
C VAL A 219 9.50 -4.67 -13.71
N ILE A 220 9.01 -5.03 -12.52
CA ILE A 220 9.67 -4.80 -11.23
C ILE A 220 10.84 -5.78 -11.10
N ARG A 221 12.03 -5.39 -11.59
CA ARG A 221 13.27 -6.16 -11.46
C ARG A 221 14.47 -5.25 -11.26
N ASP A 222 15.41 -5.72 -10.44
CA ASP A 222 16.71 -5.12 -10.13
C ASP A 222 17.77 -5.40 -11.22
N ALA A 223 17.39 -5.32 -12.49
CA ALA A 223 18.26 -5.61 -13.62
C ALA A 223 18.05 -4.67 -14.79
N GLU A 224 19.11 -4.41 -15.57
CA GLU A 224 19.02 -3.59 -16.76
C GLU A 224 18.13 -4.21 -17.85
N LEU A 225 17.50 -3.35 -18.65
CA LEU A 225 16.69 -3.80 -19.78
C LEU A 225 17.59 -4.12 -20.97
N THR A 226 17.87 -5.41 -21.16
CA THR A 226 18.53 -5.95 -22.35
C THR A 226 17.52 -6.28 -23.44
N SER A 227 17.96 -6.34 -24.70
CA SER A 227 17.11 -6.71 -25.84
C SER A 227 16.48 -8.10 -25.68
N ASP A 228 17.23 -9.07 -25.18
CA ASP A 228 16.72 -10.42 -24.92
C ASP A 228 15.66 -10.43 -23.81
N SER A 229 15.92 -9.71 -22.70
CA SER A 229 14.96 -9.62 -21.60
C SER A 229 13.66 -8.95 -22.04
N TRP A 230 13.75 -7.97 -22.94
CA TRP A 230 12.61 -7.31 -23.56
C TRP A 230 11.79 -8.28 -24.42
N ASN A 231 12.45 -9.01 -25.32
CA ASN A 231 11.78 -9.95 -26.22
C ASN A 231 11.05 -11.06 -25.46
N ARG A 232 11.62 -11.55 -24.36
CA ARG A 232 10.97 -12.55 -23.48
C ARG A 232 9.78 -11.99 -22.70
N MET A 233 9.86 -10.73 -22.27
CA MET A 233 8.86 -10.10 -21.42
C MET A 233 7.67 -9.55 -22.21
N ARG A 234 7.93 -9.02 -23.40
CA ARG A 234 6.95 -8.30 -24.23
C ARG A 234 5.62 -9.06 -24.36
N PRO A 235 5.56 -10.36 -24.71
CA PRO A 235 4.27 -11.06 -24.86
C PRO A 235 3.38 -10.99 -23.61
N SER A 236 3.99 -11.11 -22.41
CA SER A 236 3.25 -11.00 -21.14
C SER A 236 2.66 -9.59 -20.93
N LEU A 237 3.39 -8.55 -21.35
CA LEU A 237 2.91 -7.17 -21.24
C LEU A 237 1.78 -6.90 -22.23
N GLU A 238 1.84 -7.44 -23.44
CA GLU A 238 0.78 -7.31 -24.45
C GLU A 238 -0.53 -7.98 -23.97
N VAL A 239 -0.44 -9.14 -23.33
CA VAL A 239 -1.58 -9.79 -22.67
C VAL A 239 -2.15 -8.90 -21.56
N ALA A 240 -1.30 -8.38 -20.68
CA ALA A 240 -1.73 -7.50 -19.59
C ALA A 240 -2.41 -6.20 -20.10
N ILE A 241 -1.89 -5.62 -21.18
CA ILE A 241 -2.50 -4.45 -21.85
C ILE A 241 -3.88 -4.82 -22.41
N LYS A 242 -4.00 -5.96 -23.10
CA LYS A 242 -5.29 -6.42 -23.65
C LYS A 242 -6.33 -6.64 -22.55
N GLU A 243 -5.95 -7.30 -21.46
CA GLU A 243 -6.81 -7.49 -20.30
C GLU A 243 -7.21 -6.15 -19.65
N LYS A 244 -6.28 -5.20 -19.59
CA LYS A 244 -6.56 -3.85 -19.10
C LYS A 244 -7.58 -3.12 -19.97
N ARG A 245 -7.46 -3.18 -21.30
CA ARG A 245 -8.44 -2.60 -22.23
C ARG A 245 -9.84 -3.20 -22.01
N VAL A 246 -9.93 -4.52 -21.92
CA VAL A 246 -11.21 -5.22 -21.66
C VAL A 246 -11.81 -4.77 -20.33
N ARG A 247 -11.00 -4.72 -19.26
CA ARG A 247 -11.45 -4.28 -17.94
C ARG A 247 -11.93 -2.81 -17.95
N LYS A 248 -11.20 -1.92 -18.61
CA LYS A 248 -11.59 -0.50 -18.76
C LYS A 248 -12.89 -0.35 -19.55
N ALA A 249 -13.04 -1.06 -20.66
CA ALA A 249 -14.28 -1.05 -21.44
C ALA A 249 -15.46 -1.56 -20.62
N LYS A 250 -15.27 -2.65 -19.85
CA LYS A 250 -16.28 -3.19 -18.95
C LYS A 250 -16.68 -2.20 -17.85
N ALA A 251 -15.70 -1.54 -17.23
CA ALA A 251 -15.93 -0.54 -16.19
C ALA A 251 -16.64 0.71 -16.75
N ALA A 252 -16.26 1.18 -17.94
CA ALA A 252 -16.92 2.27 -18.63
C ALA A 252 -18.38 1.95 -18.95
N ARG A 253 -18.63 0.75 -19.50
CA ARG A 253 -19.98 0.25 -19.76
C ARG A 253 -20.82 0.18 -18.49
N SER A 254 -20.25 -0.39 -17.42
CA SER A 254 -20.92 -0.50 -16.12
C SER A 254 -21.31 0.88 -15.58
N ARG A 255 -20.39 1.85 -15.62
CA ARG A 255 -20.64 3.22 -15.15
C ARG A 255 -21.78 3.89 -15.92
N VAL A 256 -21.80 3.76 -17.25
CA VAL A 256 -22.87 4.33 -18.07
C VAL A 256 -24.20 3.65 -17.76
N LEU A 257 -24.22 2.33 -17.64
CA LEU A 257 -25.44 1.59 -17.33
C LEU A 257 -26.04 1.99 -15.97
N TYR A 258 -25.21 2.07 -14.92
CA TYR A 258 -25.67 2.54 -13.60
C TYR A 258 -26.18 3.98 -13.66
N LYS A 259 -25.49 4.89 -14.37
CA LYS A 259 -25.94 6.27 -14.55
C LYS A 259 -27.28 6.36 -15.29
N ARG A 260 -27.54 5.48 -16.24
CA ARG A 260 -28.84 5.46 -16.93
C ARG A 260 -29.92 4.83 -16.04
N ALA A 261 -29.60 3.82 -15.24
CA ALA A 261 -30.53 3.22 -14.29
C ALA A 261 -30.98 4.22 -13.20
N THR A 262 -30.11 5.14 -12.76
CA THR A 262 -30.52 6.22 -11.84
C THR A 262 -31.52 7.18 -12.47
N ILE A 263 -31.43 7.44 -13.79
CA ILE A 263 -32.46 8.22 -14.49
C ILE A 263 -33.81 7.50 -14.43
N VAL A 264 -33.82 6.17 -14.65
CA VAL A 264 -35.04 5.35 -14.52
C VAL A 264 -35.59 5.40 -13.09
N GLU A 265 -34.73 5.35 -12.08
CA GLU A 265 -35.13 5.49 -10.68
C GLU A 265 -35.83 6.84 -10.43
N ASP A 266 -35.28 7.94 -10.92
CA ASP A 266 -35.82 9.29 -10.72
C ASP A 266 -37.16 9.49 -11.43
N ILE A 267 -37.28 9.11 -12.71
CA ILE A 267 -38.55 9.22 -13.45
C ILE A 267 -39.62 8.29 -12.88
N PHE A 268 -39.24 7.07 -12.46
CA PHE A 268 -40.17 6.13 -11.86
C PHE A 268 -40.64 6.60 -10.48
N LYS A 269 -39.75 7.22 -9.69
CA LYS A 269 -40.10 7.83 -8.41
C LYS A 269 -41.14 8.94 -8.58
N THR A 270 -41.03 9.75 -9.63
CA THR A 270 -42.05 10.76 -9.97
C THR A 270 -43.37 10.11 -10.38
N TYR A 271 -43.33 9.04 -11.16
CA TYR A 271 -44.52 8.28 -11.55
C TYR A 271 -45.28 7.69 -10.35
N ILE A 272 -44.57 7.04 -9.40
CA ILE A 272 -45.25 6.41 -8.25
C ILE A 272 -45.90 7.43 -7.31
N GLN A 273 -45.41 8.67 -7.26
CA GLN A 273 -45.98 9.74 -6.43
C GLN A 273 -47.42 10.13 -6.82
N GLN A 274 -47.88 9.73 -8.02
CA GLN A 274 -49.26 9.93 -8.46
C GLN A 274 -50.26 9.00 -7.76
N TYR A 275 -49.77 7.97 -7.07
CA TYR A 275 -50.58 6.97 -6.37
C TYR A 275 -50.46 7.11 -4.85
N LEU A 276 -51.48 6.63 -4.13
CA LEU A 276 -51.42 6.56 -2.67
C LEU A 276 -50.30 5.60 -2.20
N PRO A 277 -49.63 5.85 -1.06
CA PRO A 277 -48.54 5.00 -0.55
C PRO A 277 -48.89 3.53 -0.37
N VAL A 278 -50.18 3.21 -0.17
CA VAL A 278 -50.67 1.82 -0.11
C VAL A 278 -50.51 1.10 -1.45
N ILE A 279 -50.67 1.80 -2.57
CA ILE A 279 -50.55 1.26 -3.93
C ILE A 279 -49.07 1.03 -4.30
N TRP A 280 -48.14 1.81 -3.73
CA TRP A 280 -46.70 1.60 -3.92
C TRP A 280 -46.24 0.23 -3.45
N ARG A 281 -47.05 -0.47 -2.63
CA ARG A 281 -46.78 -1.85 -2.20
C ARG A 281 -46.93 -2.85 -3.33
N GLU A 282 -47.70 -2.54 -4.36
CA GLU A 282 -48.01 -3.44 -5.47
C GLU A 282 -47.25 -3.08 -6.75
N LEU A 283 -46.50 -1.99 -6.78
CA LEU A 283 -45.74 -1.58 -7.97
C LEU A 283 -44.38 -2.30 -8.06
N PRO A 284 -43.86 -2.51 -9.28
CA PRO A 284 -42.50 -3.02 -9.47
C PRO A 284 -41.48 -2.08 -8.84
N SER A 285 -40.29 -2.61 -8.54
CA SER A 285 -39.16 -1.74 -8.22
C SER A 285 -38.62 -1.08 -9.50
N TYR A 286 -37.92 0.05 -9.39
CA TYR A 286 -37.27 0.66 -10.55
C TYR A 286 -36.30 -0.32 -11.26
N MET A 287 -35.73 -1.27 -10.51
CA MET A 287 -34.87 -2.32 -11.06
C MET A 287 -35.66 -3.30 -11.93
N ASP A 288 -36.90 -3.62 -11.58
CA ASP A 288 -37.79 -4.42 -12.43
C ASP A 288 -38.18 -3.60 -13.66
N VAL A 289 -38.46 -2.30 -13.51
CA VAL A 289 -38.75 -1.39 -14.64
C VAL A 289 -37.58 -1.34 -15.63
N CYS A 290 -36.33 -1.31 -15.15
CA CYS A 290 -35.14 -1.39 -16.01
C CYS A 290 -35.12 -2.65 -16.90
N THR A 291 -35.79 -3.73 -16.49
CA THR A 291 -35.85 -4.98 -17.27
C THR A 291 -36.96 -5.00 -18.33
N PHE A 292 -37.92 -4.07 -18.27
CA PHE A 292 -39.04 -4.00 -19.20
C PHE A 292 -38.57 -3.68 -20.63
N PRO A 293 -39.29 -4.17 -21.65
CA PRO A 293 -39.09 -3.74 -23.03
C PRO A 293 -39.11 -2.21 -23.16
N GLY A 294 -38.34 -1.64 -24.08
CA GLY A 294 -38.19 -0.18 -24.21
C GLY A 294 -37.20 0.42 -23.20
N PHE A 295 -37.40 0.22 -21.90
CA PHE A 295 -36.44 0.65 -20.87
C PHE A 295 -35.10 -0.05 -21.04
N ARG A 296 -35.12 -1.38 -21.20
CA ARG A 296 -33.92 -2.19 -21.42
C ARG A 296 -33.16 -1.73 -22.67
N ASP A 297 -33.86 -1.51 -23.77
CA ASP A 297 -33.22 -1.15 -25.04
C ASP A 297 -32.51 0.20 -24.96
N ILE A 298 -33.11 1.17 -24.27
CA ILE A 298 -32.50 2.48 -24.01
C ILE A 298 -31.29 2.36 -23.07
N LEU A 299 -31.43 1.59 -21.97
CA LEU A 299 -30.35 1.34 -21.02
C LEU A 299 -29.16 0.65 -21.69
N GLU A 300 -29.43 -0.34 -22.54
CA GLU A 300 -28.42 -1.15 -23.23
C GLU A 300 -27.93 -0.55 -24.56
N SER A 301 -28.45 0.61 -24.98
CA SER A 301 -27.96 1.33 -26.16
C SER A 301 -26.44 1.60 -26.10
N PRO A 302 -25.75 1.83 -27.25
CA PRO A 302 -24.32 2.13 -27.29
C PRO A 302 -23.87 3.17 -26.26
N THR A 303 -22.67 3.00 -25.72
CA THR A 303 -22.14 3.82 -24.62
C THR A 303 -22.01 5.31 -24.99
N GLU A 304 -21.85 5.58 -26.28
CA GLU A 304 -21.71 6.89 -26.89
C GLU A 304 -23.03 7.68 -26.90
N ASN A 305 -24.17 6.99 -26.80
CA ASN A 305 -25.48 7.63 -26.83
C ASN A 305 -25.73 8.41 -25.54
N ILE A 306 -26.07 9.68 -25.68
CA ILE A 306 -26.53 10.53 -24.58
C ILE A 306 -27.98 10.12 -24.27
N VAL A 307 -28.19 9.57 -23.08
CA VAL A 307 -29.50 9.17 -22.57
C VAL A 307 -29.91 10.17 -21.49
N THR A 308 -31.09 10.74 -21.65
CA THR A 308 -31.71 11.69 -20.70
C THR A 308 -33.10 11.18 -20.32
N GLU A 309 -33.79 11.88 -19.43
CA GLU A 309 -35.19 11.57 -19.09
C GLU A 309 -36.09 11.51 -20.33
N ALA A 310 -35.89 12.44 -21.28
CA ALA A 310 -36.65 12.49 -22.52
C ALA A 310 -36.48 11.24 -23.39
N SER A 311 -35.34 10.55 -23.29
CA SER A 311 -35.11 9.28 -24.00
C SER A 311 -36.10 8.20 -23.59
N PHE A 312 -36.68 8.28 -22.38
CA PHE A 312 -37.64 7.31 -21.86
C PHE A 312 -39.11 7.70 -22.05
N ALA A 313 -39.42 8.80 -22.76
CA ALA A 313 -40.79 9.31 -22.87
C ALA A 313 -41.79 8.26 -23.39
N ASP A 314 -41.46 7.57 -24.49
CA ASP A 314 -42.33 6.53 -25.06
C ASP A 314 -42.47 5.32 -24.13
N ALA A 315 -41.36 4.87 -23.53
CA ALA A 315 -41.37 3.78 -22.56
C ALA A 315 -42.19 4.13 -21.30
N MET A 316 -42.19 5.40 -20.87
CA MET A 316 -43.01 5.90 -19.77
C MET A 316 -44.50 5.97 -20.15
N ASN A 317 -44.83 6.24 -21.42
CA ASN A 317 -46.21 6.18 -21.90
C ASN A 317 -46.77 4.74 -21.88
N GLU A 318 -45.92 3.76 -22.15
CA GLU A 318 -46.28 2.32 -22.11
C GLU A 318 -46.20 1.72 -20.69
N LEU A 319 -45.56 2.41 -19.75
CA LEU A 319 -45.30 1.91 -18.40
C LEU A 319 -46.55 1.38 -17.67
N PRO A 320 -47.74 2.02 -17.72
CA PRO A 320 -48.93 1.48 -17.05
C PRO A 320 -49.32 0.08 -17.55
N CYS A 321 -49.22 -0.17 -18.86
CA CYS A 321 -49.48 -1.47 -19.47
C CYS A 321 -48.42 -2.49 -19.05
N LEU A 322 -47.13 -2.12 -19.14
CA LEU A 322 -46.02 -2.98 -18.74
C LEU A 322 -46.09 -3.39 -17.26
N VAL A 323 -46.52 -2.48 -16.38
CA VAL A 323 -46.74 -2.75 -14.95
C VAL A 323 -47.91 -3.73 -14.75
N ALA A 324 -48.99 -3.59 -15.50
CA ALA A 324 -50.14 -4.50 -15.43
C ALA A 324 -49.76 -5.93 -15.88
N ASP A 325 -49.04 -6.04 -17.00
CA ASP A 325 -48.55 -7.32 -17.53
C ASP A 325 -47.58 -7.98 -16.56
N TRP A 326 -46.63 -7.20 -16.01
CA TRP A 326 -45.70 -7.69 -14.99
C TRP A 326 -46.42 -8.24 -13.76
N LYS A 327 -47.44 -7.52 -13.27
CA LYS A 327 -48.28 -7.98 -12.14
C LYS A 327 -48.94 -9.31 -12.47
N GLN A 328 -49.61 -9.40 -13.62
CA GLN A 328 -50.34 -10.59 -14.04
C GLN A 328 -49.41 -11.81 -14.22
N GLN A 329 -48.24 -11.61 -14.82
CA GLN A 329 -47.24 -12.66 -15.01
C GLN A 329 -46.70 -13.17 -13.68
N ARG A 330 -46.40 -12.25 -12.75
CA ARG A 330 -45.88 -12.59 -11.42
C ARG A 330 -46.91 -13.33 -10.59
N GLU A 331 -48.17 -12.91 -10.59
CA GLU A 331 -49.26 -13.66 -9.94
C GLU A 331 -49.45 -15.04 -10.55
N SER A 332 -49.48 -15.15 -11.88
CA SER A 332 -49.63 -16.43 -12.57
C SER A 332 -48.51 -17.41 -12.21
N THR A 333 -47.27 -16.91 -12.20
CA THR A 333 -46.08 -17.70 -11.83
C THR A 333 -46.19 -18.21 -10.39
N LEU A 334 -46.56 -17.35 -9.45
CA LEU A 334 -46.66 -17.73 -8.03
C LEU A 334 -47.85 -18.65 -7.76
N ARG A 335 -48.98 -18.43 -8.45
CA ARG A 335 -50.17 -19.28 -8.36
C ARG A 335 -49.86 -20.70 -8.82
N ALA A 336 -49.07 -20.86 -9.88
CA ALA A 336 -48.62 -22.17 -10.36
C ALA A 336 -47.74 -22.94 -9.36
N LEU A 337 -47.10 -22.25 -8.39
CA LEU A 337 -46.29 -22.88 -7.35
C LEU A 337 -47.11 -23.36 -6.14
N VAL A 338 -48.35 -22.86 -5.98
CA VAL A 338 -49.22 -23.25 -4.86
C VAL A 338 -49.94 -24.55 -5.23
N PRO A 339 -49.87 -25.60 -4.39
CA PRO A 339 -50.62 -26.83 -4.63
C PRO A 339 -52.13 -26.57 -4.72
N PRO A 340 -52.88 -27.31 -5.54
CA PRO A 340 -54.34 -27.23 -5.56
C PRO A 340 -54.87 -27.46 -4.14
N ARG A 341 -55.61 -26.50 -3.60
CA ARG A 341 -56.33 -26.62 -2.33
C ARG A 341 -57.82 -26.52 -2.60
N GLU A 342 -58.62 -27.18 -1.79
CA GLU A 342 -60.08 -27.01 -1.73
C GLU A 342 -60.45 -25.66 -1.08
N SER A 343 -59.83 -24.57 -1.51
CA SER A 343 -60.02 -23.24 -0.93
C SER A 343 -61.16 -22.46 -1.59
N GLY A 344 -62.34 -23.08 -1.75
CA GLY A 344 -63.56 -22.41 -2.23
C GLY A 344 -63.35 -21.42 -3.41
N HIS A 345 -64.07 -20.30 -3.40
CA HIS A 345 -63.96 -19.22 -4.40
C HIS A 345 -62.83 -18.19 -4.12
N ILE A 346 -61.96 -18.43 -3.14
CA ILE A 346 -60.97 -17.43 -2.70
C ILE A 346 -59.61 -17.71 -3.36
N ASP A 347 -59.04 -16.68 -4.00
CA ASP A 347 -57.71 -16.75 -4.62
C ASP A 347 -56.65 -17.23 -3.60
N PRO A 348 -55.97 -18.37 -3.85
CA PRO A 348 -55.01 -18.94 -2.92
C PRO A 348 -53.88 -17.99 -2.52
N LEU A 349 -53.51 -17.05 -3.40
CA LEU A 349 -52.50 -16.04 -3.11
C LEU A 349 -52.96 -15.01 -2.07
N LYS A 350 -54.27 -14.88 -1.80
CA LYS A 350 -54.84 -13.96 -0.80
C LYS A 350 -54.93 -14.55 0.61
N LEU A 351 -54.58 -15.83 0.79
CA LEU A 351 -54.66 -16.49 2.08
C LEU A 351 -53.42 -16.17 2.94
N ALA A 352 -53.64 -15.83 4.22
CA ALA A 352 -52.57 -15.70 5.21
C ALA A 352 -51.78 -17.02 5.42
N THR A 353 -52.33 -18.14 4.94
CA THR A 353 -51.73 -19.48 5.02
C THR A 353 -50.89 -19.86 3.80
N THR A 354 -50.76 -18.95 2.83
CA THR A 354 -49.92 -19.12 1.63
C THR A 354 -48.62 -18.35 1.81
N VAL A 355 -47.57 -19.06 2.20
CA VAL A 355 -46.25 -18.50 2.50
C VAL A 355 -45.23 -18.94 1.45
N PHE A 356 -44.47 -17.98 0.94
CA PHE A 356 -43.33 -18.21 0.06
C PHE A 356 -42.02 -18.03 0.82
N SER A 357 -41.01 -18.75 0.35
CA SER A 357 -39.63 -18.62 0.77
C SER A 357 -38.75 -18.29 -0.42
N CYS A 358 -37.60 -17.69 -0.12
CA CYS A 358 -36.64 -17.21 -1.09
C CYS A 358 -35.54 -18.26 -1.30
N GLU A 359 -35.17 -18.54 -2.56
CA GLU A 359 -34.11 -19.50 -2.91
C GLU A 359 -32.74 -19.12 -2.32
N ARG A 360 -32.55 -17.85 -1.93
CA ARG A 360 -31.33 -17.34 -1.30
C ARG A 360 -31.33 -17.51 0.23
N GLU A 361 -32.28 -18.29 0.76
CA GLU A 361 -32.40 -18.65 2.18
C GLU A 361 -32.44 -17.45 3.13
N CYS A 362 -33.02 -16.32 2.69
CA CYS A 362 -33.23 -15.19 3.58
C CYS A 362 -34.28 -15.53 4.65
N ARG A 363 -34.22 -14.85 5.79
CA ARG A 363 -35.15 -15.08 6.91
C ARG A 363 -36.56 -14.49 6.69
N ALA A 364 -36.81 -13.80 5.58
CA ALA A 364 -38.11 -13.20 5.31
C ALA A 364 -39.21 -14.26 5.17
N VAL A 365 -40.37 -13.99 5.73
CA VAL A 365 -41.62 -14.72 5.50
C VAL A 365 -42.39 -13.94 4.45
N ILE A 366 -42.63 -14.51 3.27
CA ILE A 366 -43.13 -13.75 2.13
C ILE A 366 -44.59 -14.13 1.91
N THR A 367 -45.49 -13.19 2.20
CA THR A 367 -46.94 -13.34 1.99
C THR A 367 -47.39 -12.47 0.81
N LYS A 368 -48.69 -12.44 0.49
CA LYS A 368 -49.23 -11.60 -0.59
C LYS A 368 -48.74 -10.15 -0.54
N ALA A 369 -48.66 -9.57 0.66
CA ALA A 369 -48.24 -8.19 0.86
C ALA A 369 -46.77 -7.95 0.51
N ASP A 370 -45.94 -8.99 0.58
CA ASP A 370 -44.47 -8.92 0.47
C ASP A 370 -43.93 -9.48 -0.85
N ILE A 371 -44.74 -10.26 -1.56
CA ILE A 371 -44.42 -10.86 -2.86
C ILE A 371 -43.92 -9.82 -3.87
N TRP A 372 -44.45 -8.60 -3.79
CA TRP A 372 -44.10 -7.49 -4.69
C TRP A 372 -42.79 -6.79 -4.33
N ARG A 373 -42.37 -6.86 -3.07
CA ARG A 373 -41.23 -6.10 -2.53
C ARG A 373 -40.01 -6.94 -2.19
N HIS A 374 -40.17 -8.27 -2.16
CA HIS A 374 -39.10 -9.15 -1.76
C HIS A 374 -37.89 -9.01 -2.71
N ARG A 375 -36.81 -8.45 -2.18
CA ARG A 375 -35.50 -8.36 -2.83
C ARG A 375 -34.50 -9.05 -1.94
N CYS A 376 -33.70 -9.94 -2.51
CA CYS A 376 -32.61 -10.58 -1.80
C CYS A 376 -31.34 -10.53 -2.64
N VAL A 377 -30.29 -9.91 -2.11
CA VAL A 377 -28.98 -9.76 -2.76
C VAL A 377 -28.11 -10.98 -2.44
N ALA A 378 -27.33 -11.45 -3.41
CA ALA A 378 -26.47 -12.62 -3.24
C ALA A 378 -25.31 -12.25 -2.32
N ARG A 379 -25.06 -13.06 -1.28
CA ARG A 379 -23.99 -12.85 -0.28
C ARG A 379 -22.55 -12.75 -0.85
N LYS A 380 -22.33 -13.03 -2.14
CA LYS A 380 -21.00 -13.14 -2.77
C LYS A 380 -20.83 -12.34 -4.08
N SER A 381 -21.50 -11.19 -4.25
CA SER A 381 -21.19 -10.33 -5.40
C SER A 381 -19.95 -9.48 -5.11
N THR A 382 -18.75 -10.00 -5.38
CA THR A 382 -17.47 -9.30 -5.15
C THR A 382 -17.07 -8.34 -6.27
N SER A 383 -17.75 -8.36 -7.43
CA SER A 383 -17.49 -7.44 -8.55
C SER A 383 -18.68 -6.50 -8.76
N SER A 384 -18.42 -5.20 -8.83
CA SER A 384 -19.42 -4.16 -9.18
C SER A 384 -19.69 -4.09 -10.69
N ASP A 385 -18.90 -4.74 -11.55
CA ASP A 385 -19.02 -4.58 -13.00
C ASP A 385 -20.25 -5.30 -13.60
N ALA A 386 -21.11 -4.57 -14.30
CA ALA A 386 -22.27 -5.10 -15.02
C ALA A 386 -22.23 -4.66 -16.49
N THR A 387 -22.30 -5.62 -17.41
CA THR A 387 -22.20 -5.36 -18.86
C THR A 387 -23.54 -5.06 -19.52
N ASN A 388 -24.63 -5.48 -18.88
CA ASN A 388 -26.01 -5.38 -19.35
C ASN A 388 -26.98 -5.29 -18.15
N VAL A 389 -28.26 -5.05 -18.43
CA VAL A 389 -29.29 -4.87 -17.40
C VAL A 389 -29.41 -6.11 -16.53
N ASP A 390 -29.27 -7.32 -17.08
CA ASP A 390 -29.34 -8.56 -16.30
C ASP A 390 -28.20 -8.68 -15.27
N GLY A 391 -27.01 -8.17 -15.62
CA GLY A 391 -25.88 -8.07 -14.70
C GLY A 391 -26.14 -7.09 -13.54
N VAL A 392 -26.90 -6.02 -13.78
CA VAL A 392 -27.33 -5.06 -12.74
C VAL A 392 -28.46 -5.67 -11.90
N TYR A 393 -29.42 -6.30 -12.57
CA TYR A 393 -30.62 -6.91 -11.98
C TYR A 393 -30.30 -8.14 -11.11
N SER A 394 -29.43 -9.04 -11.56
CA SER A 394 -29.01 -10.24 -10.81
C SER A 394 -28.32 -9.91 -9.48
N LYS A 395 -27.59 -8.78 -9.43
CA LYS A 395 -26.89 -8.29 -8.24
C LYS A 395 -27.80 -7.59 -7.24
N LEU A 396 -28.92 -7.03 -7.68
CA LEU A 396 -29.76 -6.15 -6.84
C LEU A 396 -31.20 -6.65 -6.62
N GLY A 397 -31.72 -7.58 -7.43
CA GLY A 397 -33.18 -7.65 -7.62
C GLY A 397 -33.87 -9.02 -7.65
N ASN A 398 -33.24 -10.14 -8.03
CA ASN A 398 -34.02 -11.36 -8.29
C ASN A 398 -33.56 -12.57 -7.49
N ALA A 399 -34.35 -12.91 -6.47
CA ALA A 399 -34.33 -14.25 -5.90
C ALA A 399 -35.65 -14.93 -6.26
N LYS A 400 -35.57 -16.13 -6.83
CA LYS A 400 -36.77 -16.93 -7.10
C LYS A 400 -37.45 -17.26 -5.79
N LEU A 401 -38.78 -17.15 -5.81
CA LEU A 401 -39.63 -17.57 -4.72
C LEU A 401 -40.11 -18.99 -4.98
N PHE A 402 -40.25 -19.76 -3.91
CA PHE A 402 -40.89 -21.07 -3.94
C PHE A 402 -41.92 -21.17 -2.83
N PHE A 403 -42.94 -22.00 -3.05
CA PHE A 403 -43.97 -22.23 -2.05
C PHE A 403 -43.41 -23.01 -0.85
N ASP A 404 -43.45 -22.40 0.34
CA ASP A 404 -42.92 -23.01 1.55
C ASP A 404 -44.02 -23.81 2.25
N ARG A 405 -44.01 -25.13 2.02
CA ARG A 405 -45.00 -26.05 2.60
C ARG A 405 -44.99 -26.03 4.13
N THR A 406 -43.80 -25.96 4.74
CA THR A 406 -43.61 -26.02 6.19
C THR A 406 -44.15 -24.76 6.85
N ARG A 407 -43.71 -23.58 6.39
CA ARG A 407 -44.18 -22.30 6.92
C ARG A 407 -45.66 -22.07 6.64
N SER A 408 -46.15 -22.51 5.49
CA SER A 408 -47.59 -22.47 5.17
C SER A 408 -48.41 -23.37 6.10
N ALA A 409 -47.91 -24.55 6.47
CA ALA A 409 -48.57 -25.43 7.43
C ALA A 409 -48.59 -24.82 8.85
N VAL A 410 -47.48 -24.21 9.27
CA VAL A 410 -47.42 -23.47 10.55
C VAL A 410 -48.41 -22.31 10.56
N ALA A 411 -48.45 -21.50 9.50
CA ALA A 411 -49.42 -20.41 9.36
C ALA A 411 -50.87 -20.93 9.40
N THR A 412 -51.13 -22.09 8.80
CA THR A 412 -52.46 -22.74 8.86
C THR A 412 -52.84 -23.13 10.29
N SER A 413 -51.91 -23.72 11.05
CA SER A 413 -52.15 -24.08 12.45
C SER A 413 -52.38 -22.84 13.31
N LEU A 414 -51.64 -21.76 13.09
CA LEU A 414 -51.82 -20.49 13.82
C LEU A 414 -53.19 -19.86 13.54
N VAL A 415 -53.63 -19.80 12.29
CA VAL A 415 -54.96 -19.28 11.92
C VAL A 415 -56.08 -20.11 12.57
N ARG A 416 -55.93 -21.44 12.60
CA ARG A 416 -56.88 -22.34 13.28
C ARG A 416 -56.93 -22.12 14.79
N LEU A 417 -55.78 -21.95 15.44
CA LEU A 417 -55.69 -21.70 16.88
C LEU A 417 -56.27 -20.33 17.27
N ALA A 418 -56.18 -19.35 16.39
CA ALA A 418 -56.74 -18.01 16.60
C ALA A 418 -58.27 -17.92 16.35
N SER A 419 -58.94 -19.01 15.96
CA SER A 419 -60.38 -19.04 15.60
C SER A 419 -60.79 -17.98 14.57
N CYS A 420 -59.85 -17.53 13.73
CA CYS A 420 -60.11 -16.50 12.73
C CYS A 420 -60.32 -17.13 11.35
N ASP A 421 -61.30 -16.65 10.60
CA ASP A 421 -61.51 -17.05 9.20
C ASP A 421 -60.27 -16.62 8.38
N PRO A 422 -59.62 -17.52 7.59
CA PRO A 422 -58.43 -17.19 6.80
C PRO A 422 -58.48 -15.89 5.96
N PRO A 423 -59.63 -15.44 5.40
CA PRO A 423 -59.76 -14.18 4.69
C PRO A 423 -59.78 -12.96 5.63
N PHE A 424 -60.26 -13.12 6.87
CA PHE A 424 -60.37 -12.06 7.87
C PHE A 424 -59.00 -11.63 8.40
N MET A 425 -58.10 -12.60 8.60
CA MET A 425 -56.71 -12.36 9.02
C MET A 425 -55.87 -11.62 7.97
N ALA A 426 -56.13 -11.85 6.67
CA ALA A 426 -55.43 -11.16 5.58
C ALA A 426 -55.65 -9.63 5.60
N ARG A 427 -56.77 -9.16 6.18
CA ARG A 427 -57.05 -7.73 6.38
C ARG A 427 -56.37 -7.15 7.61
N MET A 428 -56.20 -7.93 8.69
CA MET A 428 -55.48 -7.47 9.89
C MET A 428 -53.97 -7.33 9.66
N CYS A 429 -53.33 -8.30 9.00
CA CYS A 429 -51.89 -8.24 8.72
C CYS A 429 -51.47 -7.09 7.80
N ALA A 430 -52.39 -6.49 7.04
CA ALA A 430 -52.10 -5.32 6.21
C ALA A 430 -51.85 -4.04 7.02
N ASN A 431 -52.34 -3.98 8.27
CA ASN A 431 -52.37 -2.78 9.11
C ASN A 431 -51.44 -2.81 10.34
N GLU A 432 -50.78 -3.93 10.65
CA GLU A 432 -49.91 -4.00 11.83
C GLU A 432 -48.43 -3.81 11.48
N HIS A 433 -47.94 -2.63 11.84
CA HIS A 433 -46.53 -2.27 11.95
C HIS A 433 -45.79 -3.22 12.92
N TRP A 434 -44.83 -3.98 12.39
CA TRP A 434 -43.67 -4.41 13.17
C TRP A 434 -42.43 -3.69 12.66
N SER A 435 -42.24 -2.47 13.16
CA SER A 435 -41.00 -1.73 13.08
C SER A 435 -40.07 -2.23 14.18
N GLY A 436 -39.09 -3.06 13.82
CA GLY A 436 -38.11 -3.58 14.76
C GLY A 436 -36.85 -4.07 14.04
N LEU A 437 -35.84 -3.20 14.06
CA LEU A 437 -34.44 -3.31 13.62
C LEU A 437 -34.14 -3.11 12.12
#